data_AF-A0A524GET2-F1
#
_entry.id   AF-A0A524GET2-F1
#
_cell.length_a   1.000
_cell.length_b   1.000
_cell.length_c   1.000
_cell.angle_alpha   90.00
_cell.angle_beta   90.00
_cell.angle_gamma   90.00
#
_symmetry.space_group_name_H-M   'P 1'
#
loop_
_entity.id
_entity.type
_entity.pdbx_description
1 polymer ?
#
loop_
_entity_poly.entity_id
_entity_poly.type
_entity_poly.pdbx_seq_one_letter_code
_entity_poly.pdbx_strand_id
1 'polypeptide(L)'
;MEKILCVYCGDLFDPSPRHKNQIACKKPQCQRAKKADWQRHKMKIDPVYNASQKISRKQWAKANPGYWRKYRNKNPDKVERNRVFQAIRNRKARSKHTGVKMDTSLIAKMDASKSDSFHALGQFWLIPVIAKMDSLKVNIVKIPICYP
;
A
#
# COMPACT_ATOMS: atom_id res chain seq x y z
N MET A 1 39.66 -4.74 -23.34
CA MET A 1 38.33 -5.27 -22.98
C MET A 1 37.30 -4.35 -23.59
N GLU A 2 36.34 -4.90 -24.32
CA GLU A 2 35.25 -4.10 -24.87
C GLU A 2 34.37 -3.56 -23.75
N LYS A 3 33.97 -2.28 -23.87
CA LYS A 3 33.03 -1.65 -22.95
C LYS A 3 31.65 -2.22 -23.18
N ILE A 4 30.95 -2.52 -22.08
CA ILE A 4 29.57 -3.03 -22.12
C ILE A 4 28.59 -1.99 -21.61
N LEU A 5 27.36 -2.04 -22.09
CA LEU A 5 26.28 -1.13 -21.67
C LEU A 5 25.69 -1.56 -20.33
N CYS A 6 25.47 -0.60 -19.43
CA CYS A 6 24.75 -0.85 -18.19
C CYS A 6 23.25 -0.86 -18.43
N VAL A 7 22.57 -1.96 -18.08
CA VAL A 7 21.11 -2.11 -18.19
C VAL A 7 20.32 -1.08 -17.36
N TYR A 8 20.94 -0.50 -16.33
CA TYR A 8 20.27 0.38 -15.37
C TYR A 8 20.39 1.87 -15.69
N CYS A 9 21.56 2.32 -16.14
CA CYS A 9 21.80 3.74 -16.43
C CYS A 9 22.13 4.02 -17.90
N GLY A 10 22.28 2.99 -18.74
CA GLY A 10 22.63 3.13 -20.15
C GLY A 10 24.10 3.45 -20.41
N ASP A 11 24.89 3.79 -19.39
CA ASP A 11 26.30 4.14 -19.59
C ASP A 11 27.15 2.92 -19.98
N LEU A 12 28.14 3.16 -20.84
CA LEU A 12 29.22 2.23 -21.12
C LEU A 12 30.17 2.11 -19.91
N PHE A 13 30.58 0.90 -19.58
CA PHE A 13 31.55 0.64 -18.51
C PHE A 13 32.48 -0.51 -18.84
N ASP A 14 33.67 -0.48 -18.25
CA ASP A 14 34.68 -1.53 -18.39
C ASP A 14 34.32 -2.75 -17.49
N PRO A 15 34.02 -3.93 -18.07
CA PRO A 15 33.69 -5.10 -17.29
C PRO A 15 34.92 -5.63 -16.56
N SER A 16 34.78 -6.01 -15.29
CA SER A 16 35.84 -6.75 -14.57
C SER A 16 36.07 -8.16 -15.17
N PRO A 17 37.32 -8.56 -15.50
CA PRO A 17 37.65 -9.91 -15.99
C PRO A 17 37.17 -11.05 -15.08
N ARG A 18 37.13 -10.80 -13.77
CA ARG A 18 36.75 -11.79 -12.76
C ARG A 18 35.27 -12.15 -12.77
N HIS A 19 34.41 -11.33 -13.38
CA HIS A 19 32.96 -11.52 -13.36
C HIS A 19 32.40 -11.39 -14.78
N LYS A 20 32.44 -12.48 -15.54
CA LYS A 20 32.10 -12.49 -16.98
C LYS A 20 30.67 -12.01 -17.31
N ASN A 21 29.72 -12.13 -16.38
CA ASN A 21 28.29 -11.83 -16.61
C ASN A 21 27.84 -10.52 -15.93
N GLN A 22 28.63 -9.44 -16.06
CA GLN A 22 28.26 -8.12 -15.53
C GLN A 22 27.21 -7.46 -16.42
N ILE A 23 26.11 -7.01 -15.81
CA ILE A 23 25.03 -6.27 -16.49
C ILE A 23 24.83 -4.84 -15.93
N ALA A 24 25.54 -4.53 -14.85
CA ALA A 24 25.41 -3.27 -14.12
C ALA A 24 26.79 -2.68 -13.84
N CYS A 25 26.95 -1.39 -14.12
CA CYS A 25 28.15 -0.65 -13.76
C CYS A 25 28.28 -0.51 -12.23
N LYS A 26 29.47 -0.13 -11.76
CA LYS A 26 29.77 -0.01 -10.32
C LYS A 26 29.03 1.13 -9.59
N LYS A 27 28.28 1.98 -10.30
CA LYS A 27 27.54 3.10 -9.70
C LYS A 27 26.58 2.56 -8.62
N PRO A 28 26.53 3.17 -7.41
CA PRO A 28 25.71 2.66 -6.31
C PRO A 28 24.23 2.53 -6.67
N GLN A 29 23.69 3.46 -7.47
CA GLN A 29 22.31 3.40 -7.94
C GLN A 29 22.02 2.16 -8.78
N CYS A 30 22.91 1.80 -9.71
CA CYS A 30 22.75 0.65 -10.60
C CYS A 30 22.91 -0.67 -9.82
N GLN A 31 23.85 -0.72 -8.87
CA GLN A 31 24.01 -1.88 -8.01
C GLN A 31 22.82 -2.09 -7.07
N ARG A 32 22.23 -1.01 -6.52
CA ARG A 32 20.99 -1.08 -5.74
C ARG A 32 19.82 -1.56 -6.60
N ALA A 33 19.68 -1.05 -7.82
CA ALA A 33 18.64 -1.47 -8.75
C ALA A 33 18.78 -2.96 -9.12
N LYS A 34 20.00 -3.42 -9.40
CA LYS A 34 20.31 -4.84 -9.64
C LYS A 34 19.92 -5.74 -8.46
N LYS A 35 20.30 -5.37 -7.24
CA LYS A 35 19.92 -6.11 -6.04
C LYS A 35 18.40 -6.14 -5.85
N ALA A 36 17.72 -5.02 -6.12
CA ALA A 36 16.27 -4.93 -6.02
C ALA A 36 15.55 -5.82 -7.06
N ASP A 37 16.02 -5.87 -8.31
CA ASP A 37 15.49 -6.76 -9.34
C ASP A 37 15.66 -8.23 -8.96
N TRP A 38 16.87 -8.61 -8.57
CA TRP A 38 17.15 -9.96 -8.12
C TRP A 38 16.24 -10.36 -6.96
N GLN A 39 16.06 -9.46 -5.98
CA GLN A 39 15.19 -9.72 -4.83
C GLN A 39 13.72 -9.88 -5.27
N ARG A 40 13.21 -9.00 -6.15
CA ARG A 40 11.85 -9.12 -6.70
C ARG A 40 11.65 -10.45 -7.43
N HIS A 41 12.61 -10.83 -8.25
CA HIS A 41 12.59 -12.08 -9.00
C HIS A 41 12.61 -13.28 -8.06
N LYS A 42 13.51 -13.30 -7.07
CA LYS A 42 13.58 -14.36 -6.07
C LYS A 42 12.31 -14.48 -5.25
N MET A 43 11.74 -13.37 -4.78
CA MET A 43 10.46 -13.36 -4.06
C MET A 43 9.29 -13.92 -4.88
N LYS A 44 9.35 -13.81 -6.22
CA LYS A 44 8.30 -14.30 -7.13
C LYS A 44 8.44 -15.80 -7.42
N ILE A 45 9.65 -16.28 -7.67
CA ILE A 45 9.88 -17.65 -8.14
C ILE A 45 10.10 -18.64 -6.99
N ASP A 46 10.67 -18.18 -5.87
CA ASP A 46 11.08 -19.04 -4.77
C ASP A 46 10.10 -18.86 -3.58
N PRO A 47 9.10 -19.74 -3.43
CA PRO A 47 8.11 -19.63 -2.36
C PRO A 47 8.72 -19.86 -0.97
N VAL A 48 9.76 -20.71 -0.88
CA VAL A 48 10.47 -20.99 0.38
C VAL A 48 11.21 -19.74 0.84
N TYR A 49 11.96 -19.09 -0.08
CA TYR A 49 12.62 -17.83 0.20
C TYR A 49 11.64 -16.74 0.63
N ASN A 50 10.49 -16.63 -0.04
CA ASN A 50 9.44 -15.68 0.29
C ASN A 50 8.87 -15.91 1.70
N ALA A 51 8.59 -17.17 2.06
CA ALA A 51 8.11 -17.53 3.40
C ALA A 51 9.14 -17.16 4.48
N SER A 52 10.40 -17.54 4.28
CA SER A 52 11.50 -17.22 5.21
C SER A 52 11.67 -15.70 5.39
N GLN A 53 11.60 -14.92 4.31
CA GLN A 53 11.64 -13.46 4.40
C GLN A 53 10.47 -12.87 5.19
N LYS A 54 9.26 -13.42 5.04
CA LYS A 54 8.08 -13.00 5.83
C LYS A 54 8.27 -13.29 7.31
N ILE A 55 8.76 -14.48 7.67
CA ILE A 55 9.02 -14.87 9.06
C ILE A 55 10.08 -13.96 9.68
N SER A 56 11.21 -13.79 8.99
CA SER A 56 12.30 -12.91 9.45
C SER A 56 11.82 -11.48 9.70
N ARG A 57 11.02 -10.92 8.78
CA ARG A 57 10.44 -9.57 8.94
C ARG A 57 9.51 -9.49 10.16
N LYS A 58 8.69 -10.52 10.41
CA LYS A 58 7.80 -10.57 11.58
C LYS A 58 8.60 -10.65 12.89
N GLN A 59 9.60 -11.53 12.95
CA GLN A 59 10.48 -11.68 14.10
C GLN A 59 11.23 -10.37 14.39
N TRP A 60 11.78 -9.74 13.36
CA TRP A 60 12.47 -8.46 13.50
C TRP A 60 11.55 -7.36 14.02
N ALA A 61 10.30 -7.28 13.51
CA ALA A 61 9.32 -6.30 13.99
C ALA A 61 8.91 -6.55 15.45
N LYS A 62 8.79 -7.82 15.87
CA LYS A 62 8.51 -8.20 17.26
C LYS A 62 9.67 -7.83 18.19
N ALA A 63 10.91 -8.07 17.75
CA ALA A 63 12.11 -7.75 18.51
C ALA A 63 12.39 -6.23 18.59
N ASN A 64 11.85 -5.44 17.66
CA ASN A 64 12.11 -4.00 17.56
C ASN A 64 10.81 -3.17 17.67
N PRO A 65 10.09 -3.25 18.80
CA PRO A 65 8.86 -2.50 18.98
C PRO A 65 9.14 -0.99 18.92
N GLY A 66 8.26 -0.25 18.25
CA GLY A 66 8.38 1.20 18.11
C GLY A 66 9.48 1.69 17.15
N TYR A 67 10.29 0.79 16.55
CA TYR A 67 11.33 1.17 15.59
C TYR A 67 10.77 2.05 14.48
N TRP A 68 9.68 1.63 13.84
CA TRP A 68 9.11 2.37 12.71
C TRP A 68 8.59 3.75 13.11
N ARG A 69 8.10 3.91 14.34
CA ARG A 69 7.70 5.22 14.87
C ARG A 69 8.94 6.13 15.00
N LYS A 70 10.00 5.64 15.66
CA LYS A 70 11.27 6.36 15.82
C LYS A 70 11.90 6.70 14.46
N TYR A 71 11.92 5.73 13.53
CA TYR A 71 12.45 5.91 12.19
C TYR A 71 11.73 7.03 11.43
N ARG A 72 10.39 7.03 11.46
CA ARG A 72 9.58 8.07 10.79
C ARG A 72 9.82 9.46 11.40
N ASN A 73 9.89 9.56 12.73
CA ASN A 73 10.19 10.82 13.41
C ASN A 73 11.58 11.37 13.02
N LYS A 74 12.57 10.49 12.85
CA LYS A 74 13.93 10.87 12.43
C LYS A 74 14.07 11.18 10.94
N ASN A 75 13.10 10.80 10.08
CA ASN A 75 13.21 10.93 8.62
C ASN A 75 11.95 11.57 8.02
N PRO A 76 11.56 12.80 8.41
CA PRO A 76 10.32 13.44 7.97
C PRO A 76 10.23 13.56 6.45
N ASP A 77 11.32 13.92 5.76
CA ASP A 77 11.33 14.06 4.29
C ASP A 77 11.02 12.75 3.56
N LYS A 78 11.48 11.62 4.12
CA LYS A 78 11.18 10.30 3.56
C LYS A 78 9.73 9.92 3.82
N VAL A 79 9.19 10.30 4.98
CA VAL A 79 7.77 10.07 5.29
C VAL A 79 6.89 10.83 4.31
N GLU A 80 7.20 12.10 4.06
CA GLU A 80 6.39 12.93 3.18
C GLU A 80 6.45 12.44 1.72
N ARG A 81 7.66 12.16 1.21
CA ARG A 81 7.82 11.53 -0.11
C ARG A 81 7.02 10.22 -0.23
N ASN A 82 7.06 9.37 0.79
CA ASN A 82 6.33 8.11 0.78
C ASN A 82 4.80 8.32 0.82
N ARG A 83 4.31 9.34 1.54
CA ARG A 83 2.89 9.70 1.56
C ARG A 83 2.42 10.16 0.18
N VAL A 84 3.16 11.06 -0.48
CA VAL A 84 2.86 11.52 -1.84
C VAL A 84 2.81 10.34 -2.82
N PHE A 85 3.83 9.46 -2.80
CA PHE A 85 3.84 8.27 -3.67
C PHE A 85 2.72 7.27 -3.35
N GLN A 86 2.31 7.15 -2.09
CA GLN A 86 1.16 6.34 -1.73
C GLN A 86 -0.15 6.94 -2.30
N ALA A 87 -0.32 8.27 -2.24
CA ALA A 87 -1.47 8.94 -2.82
C ALA A 87 -1.56 8.73 -4.35
N ILE A 88 -0.42 8.85 -5.05
CA ILE A 88 -0.33 8.59 -6.50
C ILE A 88 -0.70 7.13 -6.80
N ARG A 89 -0.15 6.16 -6.06
CA ARG A 89 -0.47 4.73 -6.23
C ARG A 89 -1.97 4.46 -5.99
N ASN A 90 -2.54 5.02 -4.93
CA ASN A 90 -3.97 4.88 -4.62
C ASN A 90 -4.85 5.48 -5.71
N ARG A 91 -4.48 6.65 -6.27
CA ARG A 91 -5.19 7.26 -7.39
C ARG A 91 -5.17 6.36 -8.63
N LYS A 92 -3.98 5.85 -9.01
CA LYS A 92 -3.83 4.93 -10.15
C LYS A 92 -4.63 3.63 -9.98
N ALA A 93 -4.70 3.10 -8.76
CA ALA A 93 -5.51 1.90 -8.47
C ALA A 93 -7.01 2.16 -8.67
N ARG A 94 -7.53 3.32 -8.23
CA ARG A 94 -8.95 3.69 -8.42
C ARG A 94 -9.34 3.85 -9.89
N SER A 95 -8.48 4.42 -10.72
CA SER A 95 -8.78 4.64 -12.15
C SER A 95 -8.85 3.34 -12.98
N LYS A 96 -8.43 2.19 -12.45
CA LYS A 96 -8.53 0.89 -13.13
C LYS A 96 -9.85 0.15 -12.85
N HIS A 97 -10.73 0.70 -12.01
CA HIS A 97 -12.00 0.10 -11.56
C HIS A 97 -13.21 0.53 -12.41
N THR A 98 -13.11 0.47 -13.74
CA THR A 98 -14.21 0.79 -14.66
C THR A 98 -14.80 -0.47 -15.33
N GLY A 99 -15.21 -1.48 -14.55
CA GLY A 99 -16.17 -2.46 -15.11
C GLY A 99 -16.08 -3.93 -14.71
N VAL A 100 -15.22 -4.37 -13.78
CA VAL A 100 -15.27 -5.76 -13.30
C VAL A 100 -15.44 -5.79 -11.78
N LYS A 101 -16.50 -6.46 -11.35
CA LYS A 101 -16.89 -6.67 -9.96
C LYS A 101 -15.70 -7.23 -9.16
N MET A 102 -15.43 -6.55 -8.04
CA MET A 102 -14.83 -7.06 -6.81
C MET A 102 -13.46 -7.77 -6.95
N ASP A 103 -12.41 -7.06 -6.53
CA ASP A 103 -11.33 -7.57 -5.63
C ASP A 103 -9.94 -6.97 -5.93
N THR A 104 -9.83 -5.64 -6.03
CA THR A 104 -8.49 -5.00 -5.97
C THR A 104 -8.45 -3.91 -4.91
N SER A 105 -8.06 -4.37 -3.72
CA SER A 105 -7.21 -3.65 -2.75
C SER A 105 -7.39 -2.13 -2.71
N LEU A 106 -8.62 -1.66 -2.52
CA LEU A 106 -8.79 -0.46 -1.71
C LEU A 106 -8.04 -0.77 -0.41
N ILE A 107 -7.04 0.03 -0.07
CA ILE A 107 -6.56 0.08 1.31
C ILE A 107 -7.76 0.62 2.08
N ALA A 108 -8.65 -0.29 2.46
CA ALA A 108 -9.75 0.01 3.33
C ALA A 108 -9.10 0.60 4.58
N LYS A 109 -9.59 1.77 5.01
CA LYS A 109 -9.37 2.18 6.39
C LYS A 109 -10.02 1.08 7.24
N MET A 110 -9.19 0.15 7.68
CA MET A 110 -9.57 -0.91 8.62
C MET A 110 -9.77 -0.36 10.04
N ASP A 111 -9.61 0.95 10.25
CA ASP A 111 -10.05 1.57 11.48
C ASP A 111 -11.54 1.27 11.62
N ALA A 112 -11.88 0.44 12.61
CA ALA A 112 -13.26 0.12 12.93
C ALA A 112 -14.01 1.45 13.01
N SER A 113 -15.05 1.61 12.18
CA SER A 113 -16.05 2.64 12.45
C SER A 113 -16.45 2.40 13.90
N LYS A 114 -16.15 3.34 14.80
CA LYS A 114 -16.77 3.32 16.11
C LYS A 114 -18.26 3.17 15.83
N SER A 115 -18.89 2.14 16.36
CA SER A 115 -20.34 2.03 16.29
C SER A 115 -20.86 3.34 16.85
N ASP A 116 -21.36 4.20 15.97
CA ASP A 116 -22.00 5.41 16.40
C ASP A 116 -23.19 4.93 17.23
N SER A 117 -23.21 5.23 18.53
CA SER A 117 -24.35 4.93 19.40
C SER A 117 -25.50 5.89 19.10
N PHE A 118 -25.67 6.23 17.82
CA PHE A 118 -26.69 7.12 17.34
C PHE A 118 -28.00 6.34 17.31
N HIS A 119 -28.75 6.50 18.38
CA HIS A 119 -30.13 6.03 18.44
C HIS A 119 -31.00 7.09 17.78
N ALA A 120 -31.22 6.94 16.46
CA ALA A 120 -32.14 7.77 15.69
C ALA A 120 -33.59 7.49 16.14
N LEU A 121 -33.98 7.95 17.33
CA LEU A 121 -35.32 7.78 17.88
C LEU A 121 -35.99 9.14 18.00
N GLY A 122 -37.21 9.27 17.46
CA GLY A 122 -37.96 10.52 17.47
C GLY A 122 -38.40 11.00 16.10
N GLN A 123 -38.73 12.29 16.01
CA GLN A 123 -39.20 12.96 14.80
C GLN A 123 -38.06 13.48 13.95
N PHE A 124 -38.04 13.09 12.68
CA PHE A 124 -37.07 13.55 11.70
C PHE A 124 -37.77 14.04 10.43
N TRP A 125 -37.11 14.95 9.73
CA TRP A 125 -37.50 15.36 8.39
C TRP A 125 -36.51 14.75 7.40
N LEU A 126 -37.01 13.92 6.48
CA LEU A 126 -36.24 13.44 5.36
C LEU A 126 -36.30 14.47 4.24
N ILE A 127 -35.15 15.07 3.95
CA ILE A 127 -35.00 16.09 2.91
C ILE A 127 -34.33 15.42 1.69
N PRO A 128 -35.04 15.23 0.58
CA PRO A 128 -34.46 14.65 -0.63
C PRO A 128 -33.44 15.62 -1.23
N VAL A 129 -32.20 15.15 -1.41
CA VAL A 129 -31.07 15.99 -1.89
C VAL A 129 -30.98 16.00 -3.42
N ILE A 130 -31.59 15.02 -4.11
CA ILE A 130 -31.40 14.79 -5.55
C ILE A 130 -32.61 15.23 -6.38
N ALA A 131 -33.82 15.25 -5.81
CA ALA A 131 -35.05 15.65 -6.50
C ALA A 131 -35.80 16.72 -5.71
N LYS A 132 -36.46 17.65 -6.41
CA LYS A 132 -37.24 18.74 -5.81
C LYS A 132 -38.59 18.19 -5.33
N MET A 133 -38.58 17.60 -4.14
CA MET A 133 -39.77 17.09 -3.46
C MET A 133 -39.82 17.66 -2.04
N ASP A 134 -41.03 17.79 -1.50
CA ASP A 134 -41.24 18.29 -0.15
C ASP A 134 -40.64 17.34 0.90
N SER A 135 -40.22 17.91 2.03
CA SER A 135 -39.64 17.14 3.13
C SER A 135 -40.68 16.22 3.77
N LEU A 136 -40.31 14.96 3.97
CA LEU A 136 -41.19 13.98 4.61
C LEU A 136 -40.93 13.90 6.11
N LYS A 137 -41.97 14.10 6.92
CA LYS A 137 -41.89 13.90 8.37
C LYS A 137 -41.99 12.42 8.70
N VAL A 138 -40.98 11.87 9.38
CA VAL A 138 -40.92 10.46 9.78
C VAL A 138 -40.68 10.32 11.28
N ASN A 139 -41.29 9.30 11.89
CA ASN A 139 -41.07 8.89 13.27
C ASN A 139 -40.28 7.59 13.28
N ILE A 140 -39.08 7.60 13.84
CA ILE A 140 -38.29 6.38 14.00
C ILE A 140 -38.44 5.91 15.45
N VAL A 141 -38.96 4.70 15.64
CA VAL A 141 -39.19 4.08 16.95
C VAL A 141 -38.50 2.72 17.02
N LYS A 142 -38.00 2.35 18.20
CA LYS A 142 -37.41 1.04 18.46
C LYS A 142 -38.51 0.12 18.98
N ILE A 143 -38.84 -0.91 18.22
CA ILE A 143 -39.73 -1.98 18.69
C ILE A 143 -38.84 -2.98 19.47
N PRO A 144 -39.03 -3.15 20.79
CA PRO A 144 -38.33 -4.20 21.52
C PRO A 144 -38.82 -5.55 21.00
N ILE A 145 -37.89 -6.39 20.56
CA ILE A 145 -38.21 -7.76 20.19
C ILE A 145 -38.33 -8.54 21.51
N CYS A 146 -39.55 -8.71 22.00
CA CYS A 146 -39.87 -9.75 22.98
C CYS A 146 -40.30 -10.98 22.19
N TYR A 147 -39.44 -12.00 22.09
CA TYR A 147 -39.89 -13.34 21.72
C TYR A 147 -40.29 -14.09 23.00
N PRO A 148 -41.37 -14.90 22.97
CA PRO A 148 -41.76 -15.80 24.07
C PRO A 148 -40.71 -16.90 24.31
#